data_AF-A0A1J5CX08-F1
#
_entry.id   AF-A0A1J5CX08-F1
#
_cell.length_a   1.000
_cell.length_b   1.000
_cell.length_c   1.000
_cell.angle_alpha   90.00
_cell.angle_beta   90.00
_cell.angle_gamma   90.00
#
_symmetry.space_group_name_H-M   'P 1'
#
loop_
_entity.id
_entity.type
_entity.pdbx_description
1 polymer ?
#
loop_
_entity_poly.entity_id
_entity_poly.type
_entity_poly.pdbx_seq_one_letter_code
_entity_poly.pdbx_strand_id
1 'polypeptide(L)' 'MRPPGPLEIGLILVIVLIIFGAGKLPQVFRSVGEGIREFRKAKEGEFDEDKPAEKPKRRKSTTKS' A
#
# COMPACT_ATOMS: atom_id res chain seq x y z
N MET A 1 -3.45 -5.42 30.34
CA MET A 1 -2.42 -5.60 29.29
C MET A 1 -2.27 -4.26 28.58
N ARG A 2 -1.14 -3.57 28.71
CA ARG A 2 -0.91 -2.30 28.00
C ARG A 2 -0.40 -2.62 26.58
N PRO A 3 -0.99 -2.04 25.53
CA PRO A 3 -0.42 -2.18 24.20
C PRO A 3 0.97 -1.54 24.18
N PRO A 4 1.92 -2.12 23.44
CA PRO A 4 3.23 -1.51 23.27
C PRO A 4 3.06 -0.12 22.66
N GLY A 5 3.78 0.84 23.22
CA GLY A 5 3.80 2.22 22.78
C GLY A 5 4.45 2.37 21.40
N PRO A 6 4.24 3.53 20.74
CA PRO A 6 4.81 3.81 19.43
C PRO A 6 6.34 3.62 19.35
N LEU A 7 7.05 3.89 20.46
CA LEU A 7 8.50 3.70 20.56
C LEU A 7 8.92 2.22 20.51
N GLU A 8 8.19 1.35 21.21
CA GLU A 8 8.47 -0.09 21.24
C GLU A 8 8.16 -0.74 19.87
N ILE A 9 7.06 -0.31 19.24
CA ILE A 9 6.71 -0.73 17.87
C ILE A 9 7.81 -0.29 16.88
N GLY A 10 8.30 0.94 17.01
CA GLY A 10 9.39 1.46 16.19
C GLY A 10 10.67 0.62 16.32
N LEU A 11 11.06 0.24 17.54
CA LEU A 11 12.24 -0.59 17.79
C LEU A 11 12.13 -1.97 17.13
N ILE A 12 10.98 -2.63 17.25
CA ILE A 12 10.72 -3.92 16.61
C ILE A 12 10.81 -3.78 15.09
N LEU A 13 10.22 -2.72 14.54
CA LEU A 13 10.22 -2.46 13.10
C LEU A 13 11.64 -2.26 12.58
N VAL A 14 12.52 -1.57 13.32
CA VAL A 14 13.94 -1.43 12.97
C VAL A 14 14.64 -2.79 12.92
N ILE A 15 14.43 -3.68 13.89
CA ILE A 15 15.04 -5.03 13.90
C ILE A 15 14.58 -5.84 12.68
N VAL A 16 13.29 -5.80 12.37
CA VAL A 16 12.72 -6.45 11.18
C VAL A 16 13.34 -5.88 9.90
N LEU A 17 13.50 -4.55 9.82
CA LEU A 17 14.14 -3.90 8.68
C LEU A 17 15.63 -4.25 8.53
N ILE A 18 16.34 -4.59 9.59
CA ILE A 18 17.73 -5.06 9.49
C ILE A 18 17.77 -6.47 8.88
N ILE A 19 16.88 -7.37 9.30
CA ILE A 19 16.82 -8.75 8.81
C ILE A 19 16.34 -8.81 7.36
N PHE A 20 15.24 -8.11 7.05
CA PHE A 20 14.60 -8.15 5.74
C PHE A 20 15.11 -7.07 4.78
N GLY A 21 15.68 -5.98 5.30
CA GLY A 21 16.09 -4.81 4.52
C GLY A 21 14.97 -3.78 4.34
N ALA A 22 15.33 -2.49 4.39
CA ALA A 22 14.43 -1.34 4.20
C ALA A 22 13.66 -1.34 2.86
N GLY A 23 14.18 -2.02 1.84
CA GLY A 23 13.55 -2.10 0.52
C GLY A 23 12.53 -3.22 0.35
N LYS A 24 12.60 -4.30 1.14
CA LYS A 24 11.76 -5.49 0.95
C LYS A 24 10.33 -5.30 1.46
N LEU A 25 10.18 -4.67 2.63
CA LEU A 25 8.85 -4.31 3.18
C LEU A 25 8.00 -3.52 2.17
N PRO A 26 8.44 -2.36 1.65
CA PRO A 26 7.63 -1.57 0.72
C PRO A 26 7.41 -2.27 -0.62
N GLN A 27 8.33 -3.15 -1.06
CA GLN A 27 8.15 -3.93 -2.27
C GLN A 27 7.00 -4.95 -2.11
N VAL A 28 7.00 -5.70 -1.00
CA VAL A 28 5.93 -6.68 -0.70
C VAL A 28 4.59 -5.98 -0.49
N PHE A 29 4.55 -4.87 0.24
CA PHE A 29 3.32 -4.10 0.42
C PHE A 29 2.75 -3.57 -0.90
N ARG A 30 3.60 -3.17 -1.86
CA ARG A 30 3.14 -2.74 -3.19
C ARG A 30 2.50 -3.90 -3.95
N SER A 31 3.17 -5.05 -4.02
CA SER A 31 2.64 -6.23 -4.72
C SER A 31 1.34 -6.75 -4.08
N VAL A 32 1.28 -6.80 -2.75
CA VAL A 32 0.06 -7.17 -2.02
C VAL A 32 -1.04 -6.13 -2.20
N GLY A 33 -0.70 -4.84 -2.18
CA GLY A 33 -1.65 -3.75 -2.37
C GLY A 33 -2.27 -3.74 -3.77
N GLU A 34 -1.49 -4.04 -4.80
CA GLU A 34 -2.00 -4.22 -6.17
C GLU A 34 -2.96 -5.40 -6.26
N GLY A 35 -2.60 -6.56 -5.67
CA GLY A 35 -3.48 -7.73 -5.64
C GLY A 35 -4.78 -7.50 -4.85
N ILE A 36 -4.72 -6.82 -3.70
CA ILE A 36 -5.92 -6.44 -2.93
C ILE A 36 -6.79 -5.47 -3.73
N ARG A 37 -6.19 -4.54 -4.47
CA ARG A 37 -6.92 -3.57 -5.29
C ARG A 37 -7.63 -4.25 -6.47
N GLU A 38 -6.98 -5.18 -7.14
CA GLU A 38 -7.61 -6.00 -8.19
C GLU A 38 -8.69 -6.91 -7.62
N PHE A 39 -8.45 -7.55 -6.48
CA PHE A 39 -9.45 -8.38 -5.79
C PHE A 39 -10.69 -7.57 -5.40
N ARG A 40 -10.51 -6.36 -4.88
CA ARG A 40 -11.61 -5.43 -4.60
C ARG A 40 -12.35 -5.03 -5.86
N LYS A 41 -11.63 -4.72 -6.93
CA LYS A 41 -12.24 -4.31 -8.21
C LYS A 41 -13.02 -5.44 -8.88
N ALA A 42 -12.52 -6.67 -8.81
CA ALA A 42 -13.24 -7.86 -9.29
C ALA A 42 -14.50 -8.11 -8.46
N LYS A 43 -14.37 -8.04 -7.12
CA LYS A 43 -15.51 -8.15 -6.20
C LYS A 43 -16.55 -7.04 -6.41
N GLU A 44 -16.13 -5.80 -6.69
CA GLU A 44 -17.05 -4.68 -6.96
C GLU A 44 -17.66 -4.77 -8.37
N GLY A 45 -16.91 -5.25 -9.36
CA GLY A 45 -17.39 -5.44 -10.74
C GLY A 45 -18.42 -6.55 -10.91
N GLU A 46 -18.57 -7.45 -9.93
CA GLU A 46 -19.66 -8.44 -9.88
C GLU A 46 -21.00 -7.85 -9.38
N PHE A 47 -21.00 -6.62 -8.84
CA PHE A 47 -22.19 -5.94 -8.29
C PHE A 47 -22.52 -4.59 -8.96
N ASP A 48 -21.69 -4.09 -9.88
CA ASP A 48 -21.82 -2.74 -10.42
C ASP A 48 -21.50 -2.76 -11.94
N GLU A 49 -22.50 -3.05 -12.77
CA GLU A 49 -22.39 -3.01 -14.24
C GLU A 49 -22.28 -1.56 -14.80
N ASP A 50 -22.25 -0.50 -13.97
CA ASP A 50 -22.40 0.89 -14.46
C ASP A 50 -21.51 1.97 -13.80
N LYS A 51 -20.23 1.70 -13.49
CA LYS A 51 -19.29 2.81 -13.17
C LYS A 51 -17.92 2.74 -13.88
N PRO A 52 -17.55 3.78 -14.66
CA PRO A 52 -16.21 3.87 -15.23
C PRO A 52 -15.18 4.05 -14.11
N ALA A 53 -14.30 3.06 -13.99
CA ALA A 53 -13.21 3.05 -13.02
C ALA A 53 -12.40 4.35 -13.05
N GLU A 54 -12.59 5.18 -12.03
CA GLU A 54 -11.82 6.40 -11.83
C GLU A 54 -10.35 6.04 -11.53
N LYS A 55 -9.51 6.18 -12.56
CA LYS A 55 -8.06 6.14 -12.43
C LYS A 55 -7.64 7.38 -11.63
N PRO A 56 -6.95 7.27 -10.47
CA PRO A 56 -6.37 8.45 -9.87
C PRO A 56 -5.29 8.94 -10.82
N LYS A 57 -5.59 10.10 -11.41
CA LYS A 57 -4.80 10.84 -12.38
C LYS A 57 -3.45 11.17 -11.74
N ARG A 58 -2.45 10.35 -12.03
CA ARG A 58 -1.04 10.68 -11.80
C ARG A 58 -0.64 11.80 -12.78
N ARG A 59 -1.08 13.04 -12.50
CA ARG A 59 -0.51 14.26 -13.07
C ARG A 59 0.87 14.46 -12.44
N LYS A 60 1.87 13.76 -13.01
CA LYS A 60 3.22 14.32 -13.05
C LYS A 60 3.17 15.48 -14.04
N SER A 61 3.13 16.72 -13.54
CA SER A 61 3.53 17.89 -14.31
C SER A 61 4.85 18.39 -13.77
N THR A 62 5.94 17.82 -14.30
CA THR A 62 7.19 18.54 -14.47
C THR A 62 7.05 19.39 -15.74
N THR A 63 7.28 20.70 -15.68
CA THR A 63 7.86 21.58 -16.73
C THR A 63 7.46 23.05 -16.51
N LYS A 64 8.44 23.84 -16.01
CA LYS A 64 8.83 25.20 -16.45
C LYS A 64 7.88 26.39 -16.20
N SER A 65 8.21 27.16 -15.16
CA SER A 65 8.30 28.62 -15.20
C SER A 65 9.62 29.05 -14.57
#